data_AF-A0AAU0BER5-F1
#
_entry.id   AF-A0AAU0BER5-F1
#
_cell.length_a   1.000
_cell.length_b   1.000
_cell.length_c   1.000
_cell.angle_alpha   90.00
_cell.angle_beta   90.00
_cell.angle_gamma   90.00
#
_symmetry.space_group_name_H-M   'P 1'
#
loop_
_entity.id
_entity.type
_entity.pdbx_description
1 polymer ?
#
loop_
_entity_poly.entity_id
_entity_poly.type
_entity_poly.pdbx_seq_one_letter_code
_entity_poly.pdbx_strand_id
1 'polypeptide(L)'
;MTIEAIGTIAPAQVEILGAPVTATEGVNFGDVIARGVSSADSAIQTADQQMRAMAAGHEIAPHDLMISLEEARMHLTLLAEVRNKLVEGYQELSRMQL
;
A
#
# COMPACT_ATOMS: atom_id res chain seq x y z
N MET A 1 43.33 1.25 54.88
CA MET A 1 42.29 1.72 53.95
C MET A 1 42.95 2.58 52.90
N THR A 2 43.19 2.01 51.72
CA THR A 2 43.67 2.72 50.52
C THR A 2 42.72 2.32 49.40
N ILE A 3 41.88 3.27 48.99
CA ILE A 3 40.89 3.09 47.93
C ILE A 3 41.63 3.24 46.60
N GLU A 4 41.64 2.18 45.80
CA GLU A 4 42.14 2.18 44.43
C GLU A 4 41.26 3.07 43.54
N ALA A 5 41.89 3.85 42.67
CA ALA A 5 41.22 4.75 41.74
C ALA A 5 40.49 3.95 40.65
N ILE A 6 39.23 4.33 40.37
CA ILE A 6 38.45 3.82 39.24
C ILE A 6 39.17 4.22 37.95
N GLY A 7 39.60 3.21 37.19
CA GLY A 7 40.21 3.38 35.87
C GLY A 7 39.28 4.13 34.92
N THR A 8 39.85 5.04 34.15
CA THR A 8 39.15 5.85 33.15
C THR A 8 38.56 4.96 32.07
N ILE A 9 37.25 5.02 31.89
CA ILE A 9 36.54 4.33 30.80
C ILE A 9 36.97 5.00 29.49
N ALA A 10 37.75 4.29 28.67
CA ALA A 10 38.06 4.72 27.32
C ALA A 10 36.74 4.74 26.49
N PRO A 11 36.52 5.74 25.61
CA PRO A 11 35.36 5.73 24.74
C PRO A 11 35.48 4.52 23.80
N ALA A 12 34.48 3.65 23.85
CA ALA A 12 34.36 2.53 22.94
C ALA A 12 34.44 3.06 21.49
N GLN A 13 35.42 2.55 20.76
CA GLN A 13 35.56 2.81 19.33
C GLN A 13 34.33 2.19 18.66
N VAL A 14 33.48 3.03 18.08
CA VAL A 14 32.37 2.59 17.24
C VAL A 14 32.99 1.96 16.00
N GLU A 15 33.10 0.64 16.02
CA GLU A 15 33.35 -0.16 14.83
C GLU A 15 32.14 0.04 13.93
N ILE A 16 32.25 0.98 13.00
CA ILE A 16 31.33 1.14 11.87
C ILE A 16 31.50 -0.13 11.03
N LEU A 17 30.74 -1.15 11.40
CA LEU A 17 30.53 -2.33 10.59
C LEU A 17 29.80 -1.86 9.33
N GLY A 18 30.58 -1.52 8.30
CA GLY A 18 30.14 -1.33 6.93
C GLY A 18 29.68 -2.66 6.35
N ALA A 19 28.64 -3.25 6.94
CA ALA A 19 27.82 -4.20 6.21
C ALA A 19 27.21 -3.43 5.05
N PRO A 20 27.31 -3.90 3.79
CA PRO A 20 26.50 -3.33 2.73
C PRO A 20 25.06 -3.45 3.21
N VAL A 21 24.39 -2.31 3.37
CA VAL A 21 22.95 -2.28 3.45
C VAL A 21 22.50 -2.86 2.12
N THR A 22 22.27 -4.17 2.05
CA THR A 22 21.47 -4.77 0.99
C THR A 22 20.21 -3.94 1.02
N ALA A 23 20.04 -3.11 -0.01
CA ALA A 23 18.81 -2.40 -0.22
C ALA A 23 17.72 -3.47 -0.19
N THR A 24 16.94 -3.51 0.89
CA THR A 24 15.64 -4.14 0.85
C THR A 24 15.02 -3.61 -0.42
N GLU A 25 14.72 -4.48 -1.38
CA GLU A 25 14.03 -4.09 -2.60
C GLU A 25 12.79 -3.33 -2.15
N GLY A 26 12.88 -2.00 -2.20
CA GLY A 26 11.87 -1.14 -1.63
C GLY A 26 10.63 -1.36 -2.48
N VAL A 27 9.52 -1.71 -1.83
CA VAL A 27 8.24 -1.88 -2.53
C VAL A 27 8.01 -0.63 -3.36
N ASN A 28 8.01 -0.77 -4.68
CA ASN A 28 7.82 0.36 -5.57
C ASN A 28 6.39 0.88 -5.40
N PHE A 29 6.24 2.19 -5.22
CA PHE A 29 4.92 2.80 -5.07
C PHE A 29 4.01 2.55 -6.28
N GLY A 30 4.59 2.50 -7.50
CA GLY A 30 3.89 2.11 -8.72
C GLY A 30 3.33 0.69 -8.65
N ASP A 31 4.07 -0.26 -8.06
CA ASP A 31 3.59 -1.64 -7.87
C ASP A 31 2.45 -1.72 -6.85
N VAL A 32 2.42 -0.82 -5.85
CA VAL A 32 1.27 -0.70 -4.92
C VAL A 32 0.03 -0.22 -5.67
N ILE A 33 0.17 0.82 -6.50
CA ILE A 33 -0.95 1.34 -7.30
C ILE A 33 -1.42 0.29 -8.30
N ALA A 34 -0.51 -0.34 -9.04
CA ALA A 34 -0.83 -1.37 -10.03
C ALA A 34 -1.61 -2.54 -9.41
N ARG A 35 -1.17 -3.00 -8.23
CA ARG A 35 -1.92 -4.01 -7.46
C ARG A 35 -3.29 -3.49 -7.04
N GLY A 36 -3.39 -2.24 -6.58
CA GLY A 36 -4.68 -1.63 -6.23
C GLY A 36 -5.67 -1.59 -7.40
N VAL A 37 -5.20 -1.24 -8.61
CA VAL A 37 -6.01 -1.26 -9.83
C VAL A 37 -6.47 -2.68 -10.15
N SER A 38 -5.56 -3.66 -10.10
CA SER A 38 -5.90 -5.07 -10.33
C SER A 38 -6.91 -5.59 -9.31
N SER A 39 -6.81 -5.19 -8.04
CA SER A 39 -7.76 -5.57 -7.00
C SER A 39 -9.14 -4.96 -7.24
N ALA A 40 -9.21 -3.69 -7.65
CA ALA A 40 -10.48 -3.03 -7.97
C ALA A 40 -11.17 -3.70 -9.17
N ASP A 41 -10.43 -4.02 -10.23
CA ASP A 41 -10.94 -4.75 -11.39
C ASP A 41 -11.48 -6.15 -10.99
N SER A 42 -10.74 -6.88 -10.16
CA SER A 42 -11.17 -8.18 -9.64
C SER A 42 -12.45 -8.09 -8.80
N ALA A 43 -12.58 -7.05 -7.97
CA ALA A 43 -13.78 -6.83 -7.16
C ALA A 43 -15.00 -6.53 -8.05
N ILE A 44 -14.85 -5.69 -9.07
CA ILE A 44 -15.91 -5.39 -10.05
C ILE A 44 -16.34 -6.65 -10.80
N GLN A 45 -15.39 -7.43 -11.31
CA GLN A 45 -15.69 -8.68 -12.01
C GLN A 45 -16.42 -9.69 -11.11
N THR A 46 -16.01 -9.79 -9.85
CA THR A 46 -16.64 -10.69 -8.87
C THR A 46 -18.08 -10.28 -8.59
N ALA A 47 -18.35 -9.00 -8.41
CA ALA A 47 -19.71 -8.48 -8.21
C ALA A 47 -20.59 -8.71 -9.46
N ASP A 48 -20.05 -8.47 -10.65
CA ASP A 48 -20.73 -8.70 -11.92
C ASP A 48 -21.07 -10.18 -12.14
N GLN A 49 -20.15 -11.08 -11.81
CA GLN A 49 -20.38 -12.52 -11.91
C GLN A 49 -21.49 -12.97 -10.97
N GLN A 50 -21.48 -12.52 -9.71
CA GLN A 50 -22.52 -12.84 -8.74
C GLN A 50 -23.87 -12.27 -9.15
N MET A 51 -23.90 -11.04 -9.67
CA MET A 51 -25.12 -10.43 -10.21
C MET A 51 -25.71 -11.29 -11.35
N ARG A 52 -24.88 -11.71 -12.31
CA ARG A 52 -25.31 -12.52 -13.45
C ARG A 52 -25.78 -13.90 -13.01
N ALA A 53 -25.09 -14.54 -12.08
CA ALA A 53 -25.46 -15.85 -11.58
C ALA A 53 -26.80 -15.80 -10.81
N MET A 54 -27.02 -14.76 -9.99
CA MET A 54 -28.31 -14.52 -9.34
C MET A 54 -29.43 -14.29 -10.36
N ALA A 55 -29.19 -13.45 -11.39
CA ALA A 55 -30.15 -13.21 -12.46
C ALA A 55 -30.44 -14.48 -13.30
N ALA A 56 -29.48 -15.39 -13.41
CA ALA A 56 -29.63 -16.70 -14.04
C ALA A 56 -30.34 -17.74 -13.15
N GLY A 57 -30.79 -17.34 -11.95
CA GLY A 57 -31.53 -18.21 -11.02
C GLY A 57 -30.65 -19.09 -10.14
N HIS A 58 -29.35 -18.82 -10.05
CA HIS A 58 -28.49 -19.49 -9.07
C HIS A 58 -28.81 -18.98 -7.66
N GLU A 59 -28.73 -19.88 -6.68
CA GLU A 59 -29.00 -19.58 -5.28
C GLU A 59 -27.80 -18.87 -4.64
N ILE A 60 -27.59 -17.61 -5.02
CA ILE A 60 -26.64 -16.71 -4.37
C ILE A 60 -27.40 -15.95 -3.30
N ALA A 61 -26.87 -15.96 -2.07
CA ALA A 61 -27.50 -15.23 -1.00
C ALA A 61 -27.47 -13.71 -1.30
N PRO A 62 -28.61 -12.99 -1.19
CA PRO A 62 -28.66 -11.58 -1.54
C PRO A 62 -27.67 -10.70 -0.78
N HIS A 63 -27.33 -11.08 0.47
CA HIS A 63 -26.36 -10.35 1.28
C HIS A 63 -24.94 -10.45 0.73
N ASP A 64 -24.54 -11.61 0.18
CA ASP A 64 -23.21 -11.78 -0.41
C ASP A 64 -23.03 -10.92 -1.66
N LEU A 65 -24.08 -10.84 -2.50
CA LEU A 65 -24.08 -9.92 -3.63
C LEU A 65 -23.93 -8.47 -3.17
N MET A 66 -24.71 -8.06 -2.15
CA MET A 66 -24.65 -6.70 -1.63
C MET A 66 -23.27 -6.36 -1.05
N ILE A 67 -22.63 -7.30 -0.35
CA ILE A 67 -21.26 -7.16 0.16
C ILE A 67 -20.29 -6.95 -1.01
N SER A 68 -20.36 -7.82 -2.03
CA SER A 68 -19.45 -7.73 -3.18
C SER A 68 -19.60 -6.42 -3.97
N LEU A 69 -20.82 -5.92 -4.10
CA LEU A 69 -21.09 -4.63 -4.74
C LEU A 69 -20.54 -3.46 -3.93
N GLU A 70 -20.67 -3.50 -2.60
CA GLU A 70 -20.14 -2.45 -1.73
C GLU A 70 -18.61 -2.46 -1.70
N GLU A 71 -17.98 -3.65 -1.68
CA GLU A 71 -16.54 -3.79 -1.82
C GLU A 71 -16.03 -3.19 -3.14
N ALA A 72 -16.66 -3.57 -4.26
CA ALA A 72 -16.31 -3.02 -5.57
C ALA A 72 -16.45 -1.49 -5.62
N ARG A 73 -17.52 -0.94 -5.03
CA ARG A 73 -17.74 0.51 -4.91
C ARG A 73 -16.65 1.19 -4.07
N MET A 74 -16.28 0.60 -2.94
CA MET A 74 -15.24 1.14 -2.06
C MET A 74 -13.88 1.17 -2.78
N HIS A 75 -13.52 0.08 -3.46
CA HIS A 75 -12.29 0.01 -4.26
C HIS A 75 -12.25 1.06 -5.37
N LEU A 76 -13.34 1.24 -6.10
CA LEU A 76 -13.43 2.25 -7.16
C LEU A 76 -13.27 3.68 -6.61
N THR A 77 -13.91 3.97 -5.48
CA THR A 77 -13.84 5.28 -4.82
C THR A 77 -12.41 5.59 -4.41
N LEU A 78 -11.74 4.64 -3.76
CA LEU A 78 -10.32 4.76 -3.40
C LEU A 78 -9.46 5.02 -4.64
N LEU A 79 -9.69 4.28 -5.73
CA LEU A 79 -8.93 4.45 -6.96
C LEU A 79 -9.10 5.84 -7.57
N ALA A 80 -10.32 6.38 -7.52
CA ALA A 80 -10.62 7.72 -8.00
C ALA A 80 -9.88 8.79 -7.16
N GLU A 81 -9.84 8.63 -5.84
CA GLU A 81 -9.08 9.52 -4.95
C GLU A 81 -7.58 9.47 -5.25
N VAL A 82 -7.00 8.27 -5.39
CA VAL A 82 -5.59 8.09 -5.74
C VAL A 82 -5.30 8.75 -7.10
N ARG A 83 -6.13 8.51 -8.11
CA ARG A 83 -6.01 9.15 -9.43
C ARG A 83 -6.01 10.68 -9.30
N ASN A 84 -6.96 11.24 -8.55
CA ASN A 84 -7.04 12.69 -8.37
C ASN A 84 -5.77 13.24 -7.71
N LYS A 85 -5.27 12.59 -6.66
CA LYS A 85 -4.03 13.00 -5.97
C LYS A 85 -2.79 12.91 -6.86
N LEU A 86 -2.70 11.90 -7.72
CA LEU A 86 -1.61 11.78 -8.69
C LEU A 86 -1.64 12.90 -9.73
N VAL A 87 -2.83 13.22 -10.25
CA VAL A 87 -3.02 14.32 -11.20
C VAL A 87 -2.70 15.66 -10.56
N GLU A 88 -3.18 15.91 -9.34
CA GLU A 88 -2.87 17.11 -8.56
C GLU A 88 -1.35 17.25 -8.32
N GLY A 89 -0.69 16.18 -7.87
CA GLY A 89 0.75 16.17 -7.63
C GLY A 89 1.56 16.44 -8.89
N TYR A 90 1.17 15.85 -10.02
CA TYR A 90 1.78 16.13 -11.32
C TYR A 90 1.61 17.59 -11.73
N GLN A 91 0.39 18.14 -11.60
CA GLN A 91 0.12 19.54 -11.91
C GLN A 91 0.95 20.50 -11.04
N GLU A 92 1.13 20.17 -9.76
CA GLU A 92 1.94 20.99 -8.85
C GLU A 92 3.42 21.02 -9.24
N LEU A 93 4.00 19.85 -9.51
CA LEU A 93 5.35 19.72 -10.05
C LEU A 93 5.54 20.52 -11.34
N SER A 94 4.55 20.47 -12.25
CA SER A 94 4.59 21.24 -13.50
C SER A 94 4.50 22.75 -13.27
N ARG A 95 3.79 23.22 -12.25
CA ARG A 95 3.68 24.65 -11.92
C ARG A 95 4.96 25.21 -11.29
N MET A 96 5.73 24.39 -10.57
CA MET A 96 7.01 24.81 -9.97
C MET A 96 8.14 24.98 -11.00
N GLN A 97 8.03 24.36 -12.18
CA GLN A 97 9.08 24.37 -13.21
C GLN A 97 8.89 25.44 -14.30
N LEU A 98 7.90 26.34 -14.14
CA LEU A 98 7.74 27.55 -14.96
C LEU A 98 8.30 28.78 -14.24
#